data_AF-A0A2S3UR01-F1
#
_entry.id   AF-A0A2S3UR01-F1
#
_cell.length_a   1.000
_cell.length_b   1.000
_cell.length_c   1.000
_cell.angle_alpha   90.00
_cell.angle_beta   90.00
_cell.angle_gamma   90.00
#
_symmetry.space_group_name_H-M   'P 1'
#
loop_
_entity.id
_entity.type
_entity.pdbx_description
1 polymer ?
#
loop_
_entity_poly.entity_id
_entity_poly.type
_entity_poly.pdbx_seq_one_letter_code
_entity_poly.pdbx_strand_id
1 'polypeptide(L)'
;MARNSQDIERLFRTQKQIFLFSSWLLQKLDAQVYQLSEKERRILLALSNGDLAQHDRFIANAAERLRRIIEEMARLSEARSRVNSEFDRQRMMLKLMAERLAKMRGEEQRAEEERDLMDLLARRFG
;
A
#
# COMPACT_ATOMS: atom_id res chain seq x y z
N MET A 1 -22.66 19.05 -15.10
CA MET A 1 -21.24 18.69 -14.92
C MET A 1 -20.94 18.19 -13.49
N ALA A 2 -21.54 18.76 -12.44
CA ALA A 2 -21.37 18.34 -11.04
C ALA A 2 -21.50 16.82 -10.73
N ARG A 3 -22.37 16.08 -11.43
CA ARG A 3 -22.47 14.61 -11.27
C ARG A 3 -21.14 13.89 -11.58
N ASN A 4 -20.39 14.36 -12.58
CA ASN A 4 -19.12 13.74 -12.99
C ASN A 4 -18.00 14.03 -11.97
N SER A 5 -17.99 15.24 -11.39
CA SER A 5 -17.03 15.64 -10.34
C SER A 5 -17.23 14.84 -9.06
N GLN A 6 -18.48 14.63 -8.63
CA GLN A 6 -18.82 13.82 -7.46
C GLN A 6 -18.47 12.33 -7.64
N ASP A 7 -18.69 11.76 -8.82
CA ASP A 7 -18.34 10.36 -9.10
C ASP A 7 -16.82 10.15 -9.11
N ILE A 8 -16.06 11.08 -9.69
CA ILE A 8 -14.59 11.04 -9.65
C ILE A 8 -14.07 11.21 -8.22
N GLU A 9 -14.73 12.03 -7.39
CA GLU A 9 -14.38 12.18 -5.98
C GLU A 9 -14.64 10.90 -5.17
N ARG A 10 -15.74 10.19 -5.44
CA ARG A 10 -16.01 8.87 -4.83
C ARG A 10 -14.94 7.87 -5.21
N LEU A 11 -14.61 7.76 -6.50
CA LEU A 11 -13.55 6.88 -6.98
C LEU A 11 -12.20 7.23 -6.34
N PHE A 12 -11.88 8.52 -6.21
CA PHE A 12 -10.65 8.98 -5.56
C PHE A 12 -10.58 8.56 -4.09
N ARG A 13 -11.70 8.64 -3.35
CA ARG A 13 -11.76 8.17 -1.96
C ARG A 13 -11.52 6.67 -1.86
N THR A 14 -12.16 5.87 -2.72
CA THR A 14 -11.94 4.41 -2.75
C THR A 14 -10.48 4.09 -3.09
N GLN A 15 -9.91 4.77 -4.08
CA GLN A 15 -8.50 4.57 -4.45
C GLN A 15 -7.55 4.92 -3.29
N LYS A 16 -7.88 5.94 -2.50
CA LYS A 16 -7.11 6.30 -1.30
C LYS A 16 -7.19 5.22 -0.22
N GLN A 17 -8.35 4.61 -0.03
CA GLN A 17 -8.51 3.48 0.89
C GLN A 17 -7.68 2.27 0.45
N ILE A 18 -7.71 1.93 -0.85
CA ILE A 18 -6.91 0.83 -1.42
C ILE A 18 -5.42 1.10 -1.21
N PHE A 19 -4.96 2.34 -1.46
CA PHE A 19 -3.57 2.72 -1.22
C PHE A 19 -3.16 2.58 0.25
N LEU A 20 -4.01 3.00 1.19
CA LEU A 20 -3.76 2.84 2.62
C LEU A 20 -3.72 1.37 3.03
N PHE A 21 -4.59 0.54 2.44
CA PHE A 21 -4.58 -0.89 2.65
C PHE A 21 -3.28 -1.55 2.15
N SER A 22 -2.81 -1.20 0.94
CA SER A 22 -1.53 -1.66 0.41
C SER A 22 -0.35 -1.27 1.32
N SER A 23 -0.34 -0.03 1.84
CA SER A 23 0.66 0.43 2.81
C SER A 23 0.68 -0.43 4.08
N TRP A 24 -0.50 -0.67 4.65
CA TRP A 24 -0.66 -1.53 5.82
C TRP A 24 -0.20 -2.96 5.54
N LEU A 25 -0.50 -3.50 4.36
CA LEU A 25 -0.13 -4.86 3.96
C LEU A 25 1.39 -5.01 3.82
N LEU A 26 2.09 -4.00 3.27
CA LEU A 26 3.56 -3.96 3.25
C LEU A 26 4.14 -3.99 4.67
N GLN A 27 3.60 -3.19 5.60
CA GLN A 27 4.04 -3.21 7.00
C GLN A 27 3.83 -4.58 7.65
N LYS A 28 2.74 -5.27 7.32
CA LYS A 28 2.48 -6.62 7.83
C LYS A 28 3.46 -7.65 7.28
N LEU A 29 3.80 -7.58 6.00
CA LEU A 29 4.83 -8.44 5.40
C LEU A 29 6.20 -8.20 6.05
N ASP A 30 6.58 -6.94 6.26
CA ASP A 30 7.83 -6.59 6.92
C ASP A 30 7.88 -7.11 8.37
N ALA A 31 6.77 -7.03 9.10
CA ALA A 31 6.67 -7.59 10.45
C ALA A 31 6.79 -9.13 10.47
N GLN A 32 6.22 -9.83 9.48
CA GLN A 32 6.35 -11.28 9.36
C GLN A 32 7.79 -11.70 9.06
N VAL A 33 8.46 -10.97 8.16
CA VAL A 33 9.89 -11.20 7.87
C VAL A 33 10.73 -11.01 9.13
N TYR A 34 10.51 -9.92 9.89
CA TYR A 34 11.21 -9.68 11.14
C TYR A 34 11.02 -10.83 12.15
N GLN A 35 9.79 -11.33 12.31
CA GLN A 35 9.51 -12.47 13.19
C GLN A 35 10.20 -13.76 12.76
N LEU A 36 10.31 -14.01 11.45
CA LEU A 36 11.01 -15.17 10.91
C LEU A 36 12.52 -15.06 11.13
N SER A 37 13.12 -13.90 10.88
CA SER A 37 14.54 -13.66 11.16
C SER A 37 14.88 -13.80 12.64
N GLU A 38 13.98 -13.38 13.53
CA GLU A 38 14.16 -13.58 14.97
C GLU A 38 14.08 -15.08 15.36
N LYS A 39 13.17 -15.86 14.74
CA LYS A 39 13.11 -17.31 14.93
C LYS A 39 14.38 -18.00 14.42
N GLU A 40 14.86 -17.61 13.25
CA GLU A 40 16.12 -18.10 12.67
C GLU A 40 17.28 -17.85 13.64
N ARG A 41 17.44 -16.61 14.11
CA ARG A 41 18.47 -16.23 15.07
C ARG A 41 18.45 -17.09 16.32
N ARG A 42 17.27 -17.35 16.89
CA ARG A 42 17.13 -18.21 18.08
C ARG A 42 17.55 -19.66 17.82
N ILE A 43 17.25 -20.19 16.64
CA ILE A 43 17.67 -21.55 16.26
C ILE A 43 19.19 -21.60 16.13
N LEU A 44 19.80 -20.60 15.47
CA LEU A 44 21.26 -20.52 15.32
C LEU A 44 21.97 -20.37 16.66
N LEU A 45 21.45 -19.55 17.58
CA LEU A 45 21.99 -19.43 18.94
C LEU A 45 21.85 -20.73 19.74
N ALA A 46 20.74 -21.46 19.58
CA ALA A 46 20.58 -22.76 20.24
C ALA A 46 21.55 -23.80 19.65
N LEU A 47 21.83 -23.76 18.35
CA LEU A 47 22.83 -24.60 17.70
C LEU A 47 24.25 -24.28 18.17
N SER A 48 24.59 -23.00 18.37
CA SER A 48 25.93 -22.60 18.85
C SER A 48 26.20 -22.98 20.31
N ASN A 49 25.14 -23.17 21.12
CA ASN A 49 25.25 -23.36 22.56
C ASN A 49 24.97 -24.81 23.03
N GLY A 50 24.60 -25.73 22.13
CA GLY A 50 24.15 -27.08 22.49
C GLY A 50 25.28 -28.07 22.86
N ASP A 51 25.02 -28.93 23.86
CA ASP A 51 25.95 -29.95 24.41
C ASP A 51 25.86 -31.30 23.66
N LEU A 52 27.00 -32.00 23.51
CA LEU A 52 27.30 -32.99 22.43
C LEU A 52 26.42 -34.26 22.36
N ALA A 53 25.64 -34.61 23.38
CA ALA A 53 25.03 -35.93 23.48
C ALA A 53 23.70 -36.13 22.71
N GLN A 54 23.03 -35.05 22.28
CA GLN A 54 21.77 -35.11 21.49
C GLN A 54 21.85 -34.35 20.16
N HIS A 55 23.07 -34.02 19.72
CA HIS A 55 23.34 -33.08 18.63
C HIS A 55 22.75 -33.53 17.30
N ASP A 56 22.88 -34.78 16.88
CA ASP A 56 22.49 -35.17 15.51
C ASP A 56 20.98 -34.99 15.23
N ARG A 57 20.12 -35.43 16.15
CA ARG A 57 18.66 -35.27 16.00
C ARG A 57 18.24 -33.81 16.17
N PHE A 58 18.91 -33.08 17.05
CA PHE A 58 18.66 -31.66 17.23
C PHE A 58 19.08 -30.83 16.01
N ILE A 59 20.25 -31.11 15.43
CA ILE A 59 20.78 -30.49 14.21
C ILE A 59 19.84 -30.77 13.04
N ALA A 60 19.41 -32.02 12.84
CA ALA A 60 18.49 -32.38 11.76
C ALA A 60 17.16 -31.59 11.87
N ASN A 61 16.58 -31.54 13.07
CA ASN A 61 15.35 -30.78 13.32
C ASN A 61 15.55 -29.27 13.13
N ALA A 62 16.69 -28.72 13.59
CA ALA A 62 17.02 -27.32 13.42
C ALA A 62 17.22 -26.96 11.94
N ALA A 63 17.93 -27.81 11.18
CA ALA A 63 18.14 -27.65 9.74
C ALA A 63 16.82 -27.66 8.97
N GLU A 64 15.90 -28.57 9.30
CA GLU A 64 14.58 -28.59 8.67
C GLU A 64 13.76 -27.33 8.98
N ARG A 65 13.81 -26.85 10.24
CA ARG A 65 13.14 -25.59 10.63
C ARG A 65 13.74 -24.38 9.93
N LEU A 66 15.06 -24.30 9.81
CA LEU A 66 15.76 -23.24 9.09
C LEU A 66 15.39 -23.25 7.60
N ARG A 67 15.35 -24.44 6.99
CA ARG A 67 14.93 -24.58 5.58
C ARG A 67 13.52 -24.05 5.36
N ARG A 68 12.56 -24.41 6.24
CA ARG A 68 11.19 -23.89 6.16
C ARG A 68 11.13 -22.37 6.32
N ILE A 69 11.93 -21.80 7.24
CA ILE A 69 12.02 -20.35 7.42
C ILE A 69 12.54 -19.67 6.15
N ILE A 70 13.58 -20.21 5.51
CA ILE A 70 14.13 -19.65 4.25
C ILE A 70 13.07 -19.71 3.13
N GLU A 71 12.36 -20.84 3.00
CA GLU A 71 11.29 -20.99 2.02
C GLU A 71 10.13 -20.00 2.27
N GLU A 72 9.74 -19.79 3.53
CA GLU A 72 8.74 -18.78 3.91
C GLU A 72 9.21 -17.35 3.64
N MET A 73 10.46 -17.02 3.97
CA MET A 73 11.05 -15.70 3.70
C MET A 73 11.11 -15.40 2.20
N ALA A 74 11.44 -16.39 1.37
CA ALA A 74 11.42 -16.25 -0.09
C ALA A 74 10.01 -15.92 -0.62
N ARG A 75 8.98 -16.63 -0.12
CA ARG A 75 7.58 -16.36 -0.48
C ARG A 75 7.13 -14.97 -0.03
N LEU A 76 7.52 -14.54 1.16
CA LEU A 76 7.21 -13.19 1.67
C LEU A 76 7.91 -12.11 0.86
N SER A 77 9.16 -12.33 0.45
CA SER A 77 9.89 -11.40 -0.41
C SER A 77 9.20 -11.22 -1.76
N GLU A 78 8.74 -12.32 -2.37
CA GLU A 78 7.97 -12.26 -3.62
C GLU A 78 6.63 -11.55 -3.43
N ALA A 79 5.88 -11.89 -2.38
CA ALA A 79 4.61 -11.22 -2.06
C ALA A 79 4.81 -9.72 -1.84
N ARG A 80 5.87 -9.34 -1.12
CA ARG A 80 6.25 -7.93 -0.88
C ARG A 80 6.56 -7.21 -2.18
N SER A 81 7.34 -7.82 -3.08
CA SER A 81 7.66 -7.25 -4.39
C SER A 81 6.41 -6.95 -5.21
N ARG A 82 5.47 -7.92 -5.27
CA ARG A 82 4.18 -7.75 -5.97
C ARG A 82 3.37 -6.61 -5.36
N VAL A 83 3.21 -6.58 -4.04
CA VAL A 83 2.45 -5.52 -3.35
C VAL A 83 3.11 -4.16 -3.52
N ASN A 84 4.45 -4.08 -3.49
CA ASN A 84 5.17 -2.83 -3.70
C ASN A 84 4.95 -2.27 -5.11
N SER A 85 4.93 -3.14 -6.13
CA SER A 85 4.63 -2.73 -7.50
C SER A 85 3.22 -2.15 -7.65
N GLU A 86 2.23 -2.73 -6.96
CA GLU A 86 0.86 -2.21 -6.95
C GLU A 86 0.75 -0.92 -6.13
N PHE A 87 1.47 -0.83 -5.02
CA PHE A 87 1.54 0.37 -4.20
C PHE A 87 2.07 1.57 -4.99
N ASP A 88 3.14 1.39 -5.78
CA ASP A 88 3.70 2.43 -6.63
C ASP A 88 2.72 2.87 -7.73
N ARG A 89 2.03 1.92 -8.38
CA ARG A 89 0.97 2.20 -9.35
C ARG A 89 -0.16 3.00 -8.73
N GLN A 90 -0.64 2.59 -7.55
CA GLN A 90 -1.71 3.26 -6.83
C GLN A 90 -1.31 4.67 -6.42
N ARG A 91 -0.06 4.88 -5.99
CA ARG A 91 0.50 6.20 -5.67
C ARG A 91 0.46 7.14 -6.87
N MET A 92 0.89 6.67 -8.05
CA MET A 92 0.85 7.46 -9.28
C MET A 92 -0.59 7.79 -9.70
N MET A 93 -1.49 6.81 -9.62
CA MET A 93 -2.91 6.99 -9.93
C MET A 93 -3.56 8.05 -9.04
N LEU A 94 -3.29 8.01 -7.73
CA LEU A 94 -3.80 9.03 -6.80
C LEU A 94 -3.31 10.43 -7.14
N LYS A 95 -2.03 10.57 -7.52
CA LYS A 95 -1.49 11.88 -7.94
C LYS A 95 -2.25 12.43 -9.14
N LEU A 96 -2.43 11.61 -10.19
CA LEU A 96 -3.14 12.00 -11.40
C LEU A 96 -4.62 12.33 -11.14
N MET A 97 -5.29 11.54 -10.30
CA MET A 97 -6.68 11.80 -9.93
C MET A 97 -6.82 13.10 -9.13
N ALA A 98 -5.88 13.39 -8.23
CA ALA A 98 -5.87 14.65 -7.47
C ALA A 98 -5.69 15.87 -8.39
N GLU A 99 -4.75 15.81 -9.33
CA GLU A 99 -4.53 16.86 -10.33
C GLU A 99 -5.78 17.07 -11.20
N ARG A 100 -6.42 15.99 -11.67
CA ARG A 100 -7.65 16.05 -12.46
C ARG A 100 -8.81 16.66 -11.67
N LEU A 101 -8.99 16.28 -10.41
CA LEU A 101 -10.01 16.84 -9.54
C LEU A 101 -9.80 18.33 -9.29
N ALA A 102 -8.56 18.76 -9.06
CA ALA A 102 -8.23 20.18 -8.89
C ALA A 102 -8.58 20.99 -10.14
N LYS A 103 -8.24 20.47 -11.33
CA LYS A 103 -8.57 21.12 -12.61
C LYS A 103 -10.08 21.23 -12.81
N MET A 104 -10.82 20.14 -12.61
CA MET A 104 -12.29 20.15 -12.77
C MET A 104 -12.96 21.12 -11.79
N ARG A 105 -12.53 21.16 -10.53
CA ARG A 105 -13.06 22.13 -9.56
C ARG A 105 -12.82 23.57 -9.99
N GLY A 106 -11.64 23.87 -10.54
CA GLY A 106 -11.33 25.20 -11.07
C GLY A 106 -12.09 25.56 -12.36
N GLU A 107 -12.54 24.57 -13.14
CA GLU A 107 -13.43 24.77 -14.29
C GLU A 107 -14.88 24.96 -13.82
N GLU A 108 -15.35 24.18 -12.85
CA GLU A 108 -16.68 24.31 -12.24
C GLU A 108 -16.85 25.69 -11.60
N GLN A 109 -15.85 26.15 -10.84
CA GLN A 109 -15.89 27.47 -10.21
C GLN A 109 -15.94 28.61 -11.25
N ARG A 110 -15.13 28.53 -12.32
CA ARG A 110 -15.17 29.52 -13.40
C ARG A 110 -16.51 29.55 -14.12
N ALA A 111 -17.11 28.38 -14.36
CA ALA A 111 -18.42 28.29 -14.98
C ALA A 111 -19.55 28.83 -14.07
N GLU A 112 -19.38 28.74 -12.75
CA GLU A 112 -20.29 29.33 -11.77
C GLU A 112 -20.15 30.87 -11.75
N GLU A 113 -18.93 31.38 -11.67
CA GLU A 113 -18.62 32.81 -11.75
C GLU A 113 -19.15 33.44 -13.06
N GLU A 114 -19.00 32.74 -14.20
CA GLU A 114 -19.50 33.21 -15.50
C GLU A 114 -21.03 33.27 -15.53
N ARG A 115 -21.72 32.30 -14.91
CA ARG A 115 -23.19 32.35 -14.78
C ARG A 115 -23.65 33.50 -13.91
N ASP A 116 -23.01 33.70 -12.77
CA ASP A 116 -23.34 34.80 -11.86
C ASP A 116 -23.15 36.16 -12.55
N LEU A 117 -22.08 36.31 -13.34
CA LEU A 117 -21.83 37.50 -14.15
C LEU A 117 -22.93 37.71 -15.21
N MET A 118 -23.31 36.64 -15.93
CA MET A 118 -24.40 36.72 -16.93
C MET A 118 -25.74 37.09 -16.29
N ASP A 119 -26.05 36.52 -15.13
CA ASP A 119 -27.27 36.83 -14.37
C ASP A 119 -27.27 38.30 -13.90
N LEU A 120 -26.13 38.83 -13.45
CA LEU A 120 -25.99 40.24 -13.07
C LEU A 120 -26.14 41.18 -14.28
N LEU A 121 -25.55 40.82 -15.43
CA LEU A 121 -25.71 41.59 -16.66
C LEU A 121 -27.17 41.58 -17.14
N ALA A 122 -27.83 40.42 -17.11
CA ALA A 122 -29.23 40.29 -17.46
C ALA A 122 -30.14 41.13 -16.55
N ARG A 123 -29.88 41.18 -15.24
CA ARG A 123 -30.62 42.04 -14.30
C ARG A 123 -30.38 43.54 -14.48
N ARG A 124 -29.22 43.93 -15.02
CA ARG A 124 -28.83 45.34 -15.18
C ARG A 124 -29.22 45.93 -16.53
N PHE A 125 -29.28 45.10 -17.57
CA PHE A 125 -29.50 45.54 -18.96
C PHE A 125 -30.72 44.91 -19.63
N GLY A 126 -31.44 44.01 -18.96
CA GLY A 126 -32.77 43.53 -19.33
C GLY A 126 -33.85 44.20 -18.49
#